data_AF-A0A962H3W4-F1
#
_entry.id   AF-A0A962H3W4-F1
#
_cell.length_a   1.000
_cell.length_b   1.000
_cell.length_c   1.000
_cell.angle_alpha   90.00
_cell.angle_beta   90.00
_cell.angle_gamma   90.00
#
_symmetry.space_group_name_H-M   'P 1'
#
loop_
_entity.id
_entity.type
_entity.pdbx_description
1 polymer ?
#
loop_
_entity_poly.entity_id
_entity_poly.type
_entity_poly.pdbx_seq_one_letter_code
_entity_poly.pdbx_strand_id
1 'polypeptide(L)'
;MEIKVNYLDNLRLEAQFDDFKVISDQPIRYKGDGSAPGPFDYFLASSAMCAAYFAKVYCLARDIPTENIRLSQNNIVDPENRYKQIFKIQIELPEDISEKDRQGILRSIDRCTVKKVVQEGPEFHVEVVKNIDADAQAMLVNLTDIESETFIEGKDKSLEQTITDMTKILSDLGMKIEVASWRNLVPNVWSLHIRDAASPMCFTNGKGSSKESALCSALGEFIERLNCNFFYNDQYFGEDIANSEFVHYPNEKWFPLTQNDKLPSGILDQYCLEIYNSDGELKGSHLIDTNSGNKDRGICCIPYQRISDGETVYFPSNLIENLFLSNGMSAGNNLLEAKVQCLSEIFERAVKKQIIEQEITLPDVPKDVLQRFPKILAGIKALEEQGFPVVIKDASLGGQFPVMNVTLMNPKTGGVFASFGAHPSLEVALERSLTELLQGRSFEGLNDIKKPTFNSFAIKEPENFVEHFIDSSGVISWKFFSEKYDYEFCDWDFSGTNEQECETLLKILKDMGKE
;
A
#
# COMPACT_ATOMS: atom_id res chain seq x y z
N MET A 1 3.35 -4.37 -15.28
CA MET A 1 4.60 -5.13 -15.55
C MET A 1 5.07 -4.82 -16.96
N GLU A 2 6.14 -4.04 -17.08
CA GLU A 2 6.89 -3.90 -18.33
C GLU A 2 7.70 -5.18 -18.63
N ILE A 3 7.70 -5.63 -19.89
CA ILE A 3 8.60 -6.71 -20.37
C ILE A 3 9.47 -6.12 -21.47
N LYS A 4 10.79 -6.07 -21.25
CA LYS A 4 11.74 -5.65 -22.28
C LYS A 4 12.28 -6.87 -23.02
N VAL A 5 12.38 -6.78 -24.34
CA VAL A 5 12.87 -7.89 -25.17
C VAL A 5 14.18 -7.50 -25.83
N ASN A 6 15.22 -8.27 -25.54
CA ASN A 6 16.51 -8.20 -26.22
C ASN A 6 16.55 -9.22 -27.36
N TYR A 7 17.07 -8.79 -28.51
CA TYR A 7 17.38 -9.68 -29.63
C TYR A 7 18.75 -10.30 -29.39
N LEU A 8 18.80 -11.63 -29.32
CA LEU A 8 20.05 -12.39 -29.22
C LEU A 8 20.45 -12.89 -30.61
N ASP A 9 21.48 -13.74 -30.67
CA ASP A 9 21.91 -14.36 -31.92
C ASP A 9 20.80 -15.18 -32.60
N ASN A 10 20.78 -15.16 -33.92
CA ASN A 10 19.80 -15.86 -34.77
C ASN A 10 18.33 -15.47 -34.46
N LEU A 11 17.48 -16.44 -34.11
CA LEU A 11 16.06 -16.21 -33.79
C LEU A 11 15.77 -16.28 -32.28
N ARG A 12 16.83 -16.16 -31.46
CA ARG A 12 16.72 -16.19 -30.01
C ARG A 12 16.32 -14.81 -29.48
N LEU A 13 15.42 -14.82 -28.51
CA LEU A 13 14.93 -13.62 -27.84
C LEU A 13 15.07 -13.80 -26.33
N GLU A 14 15.42 -12.74 -25.62
CA GLU A 14 15.43 -12.71 -24.16
C GLU A 14 14.40 -11.69 -23.67
N ALA A 15 13.37 -12.16 -22.98
CA ALA A 15 12.46 -11.30 -22.22
C ALA A 15 13.03 -11.07 -20.82
N GLN A 16 13.09 -9.81 -20.40
CA GLN A 16 13.50 -9.37 -19.06
C GLN A 16 12.33 -8.66 -18.40
N PHE A 17 11.99 -9.10 -17.18
CA PHE A 17 10.96 -8.50 -16.33
C PHE A 17 11.21 -8.89 -14.88
N ASP A 18 11.05 -7.95 -13.95
CA ASP A 18 11.46 -8.10 -12.55
C ASP A 18 12.92 -8.64 -12.47
N ASP A 19 13.17 -9.65 -11.63
CA ASP A 19 14.46 -10.35 -11.53
C ASP A 19 14.57 -11.56 -12.48
N PHE A 20 13.60 -11.75 -13.38
CA PHE A 20 13.50 -12.93 -14.22
C PHE A 20 13.97 -12.67 -15.66
N LYS A 21 14.56 -13.71 -16.24
CA LYS A 21 14.94 -13.76 -17.67
C LYS A 21 14.35 -15.00 -18.30
N VAL A 22 13.65 -14.83 -19.42
CA VAL A 22 13.07 -15.93 -20.19
C VAL A 22 13.67 -15.89 -21.60
N ILE A 23 14.42 -16.93 -21.94
CA ILE A 23 14.95 -17.11 -23.29
C ILE A 23 13.93 -17.91 -24.09
N SER A 24 13.61 -17.42 -25.29
CA SER A 24 12.85 -18.16 -26.28
C SER A 24 13.64 -18.33 -27.56
N ASP A 25 13.33 -19.38 -28.31
CA ASP A 25 13.96 -19.68 -29.58
C ASP A 25 12.96 -20.38 -30.51
N GLN A 26 13.24 -20.34 -31.80
CA GLN A 26 12.47 -21.09 -32.78
C GLN A 26 13.09 -22.49 -32.98
N PRO A 27 12.26 -23.53 -33.21
CA PRO A 27 12.77 -24.83 -33.65
C PRO A 27 13.59 -24.75 -34.93
N ILE A 28 14.49 -25.72 -35.15
CA ILE A 28 15.34 -25.82 -36.36
C ILE A 28 14.51 -25.79 -37.66
N ARG A 29 13.32 -26.40 -37.67
CA ARG A 29 12.40 -26.38 -38.83
C ARG A 29 11.92 -24.97 -39.20
N TYR A 30 11.99 -24.02 -38.27
CA TYR A 30 11.68 -22.61 -38.46
C TYR A 30 12.95 -21.74 -38.45
N LYS A 31 14.13 -22.34 -38.72
CA LYS A 31 15.45 -21.70 -38.82
C LYS A 31 16.04 -21.15 -37.51
N GLY A 32 15.45 -21.46 -36.36
CA GLY A 32 16.10 -21.16 -35.08
C GLY A 32 17.05 -22.27 -34.64
N ASP A 33 17.66 -22.11 -33.46
CA ASP A 33 18.64 -23.08 -32.95
C ASP A 33 17.97 -24.22 -32.16
N GLY A 34 16.68 -24.09 -31.85
CA GLY A 34 15.94 -25.02 -30.99
C GLY A 34 16.50 -25.09 -29.57
N SER A 35 17.20 -24.04 -29.11
CA SER A 35 17.90 -23.98 -27.83
C SER A 35 16.97 -23.70 -26.64
N ALA A 36 15.77 -23.18 -26.90
CA ALA A 36 14.74 -22.87 -25.91
C ALA A 36 13.33 -23.06 -26.51
N PRO A 37 12.28 -23.17 -25.68
CA PRO A 37 10.89 -23.18 -26.14
C PRO A 37 10.54 -21.92 -26.95
N GLY A 38 9.62 -22.04 -27.90
CA GLY A 38 9.10 -20.87 -28.62
C GLY A 38 8.22 -20.00 -27.71
N PRO A 39 8.00 -18.72 -28.05
CA PRO A 39 7.11 -17.85 -27.27
C PRO A 39 5.71 -18.42 -27.06
N PHE A 40 5.15 -19.08 -28.08
CA PHE A 40 3.85 -19.73 -27.98
C PHE A 40 3.87 -20.94 -27.03
N ASP A 41 4.98 -21.68 -26.97
CA ASP A 41 5.11 -22.82 -26.05
C ASP A 41 5.09 -22.36 -24.59
N TYR A 42 5.68 -21.20 -24.28
CA TYR A 42 5.57 -20.59 -22.95
C TYR A 42 4.13 -20.22 -22.60
N PHE A 43 3.33 -19.73 -23.55
CA PHE A 43 1.90 -19.48 -23.34
C PHE A 43 1.12 -20.78 -23.04
N LEU A 44 1.45 -21.88 -23.70
CA LEU A 44 0.86 -23.19 -23.41
C LEU A 44 1.31 -23.75 -22.07
N ALA A 45 2.59 -23.59 -21.73
CA ALA A 45 3.11 -24.02 -20.44
C ALA A 45 2.48 -23.21 -19.29
N SER A 46 2.32 -21.90 -19.45
CA SER A 46 1.75 -21.02 -18.42
C SER A 46 0.30 -21.35 -18.10
N SER A 47 -0.50 -21.74 -19.10
CA SER A 47 -1.89 -22.20 -18.90
C SER A 47 -1.96 -23.49 -18.09
N ALA A 48 -1.11 -24.48 -18.40
CA ALA A 48 -1.03 -25.72 -17.64
C ALA A 48 -0.53 -25.49 -16.20
N MET A 49 0.53 -24.68 -16.03
CA MET A 49 1.08 -24.32 -14.71
C MET A 49 0.08 -23.54 -13.85
N CYS A 50 -0.67 -22.60 -14.45
CA CYS A 50 -1.72 -21.86 -13.76
C CYS A 50 -2.81 -22.80 -13.22
N ALA A 51 -3.29 -23.75 -14.02
CA ALA A 51 -4.24 -24.75 -13.54
C ALA A 51 -3.66 -25.59 -12.40
N ALA A 52 -2.40 -26.05 -12.52
CA ALA A 52 -1.73 -26.82 -11.48
C ALA A 52 -1.55 -26.02 -10.18
N TYR A 53 -1.24 -24.73 -10.27
CA TYR A 53 -1.15 -23.81 -9.13
C TYR A 53 -2.47 -23.74 -8.35
N PHE A 54 -3.60 -23.53 -9.03
CA PHE A 54 -4.90 -23.46 -8.35
C PHE A 54 -5.31 -24.80 -7.72
N ALA A 55 -4.94 -25.93 -8.33
CA ALA A 55 -5.10 -27.24 -7.71
C ALA A 55 -4.25 -27.34 -6.43
N LYS A 56 -2.98 -26.92 -6.48
CA LYS A 56 -2.04 -26.95 -5.35
C LYS A 56 -2.50 -26.07 -4.19
N VAL A 57 -2.96 -24.84 -4.46
CA VAL A 57 -3.47 -23.92 -3.41
C VAL A 57 -4.68 -24.52 -2.69
N TYR A 58 -5.61 -25.15 -3.43
CA TYR A 58 -6.76 -25.81 -2.82
C TYR A 58 -6.33 -26.94 -1.87
N CYS A 59 -5.38 -27.76 -2.32
CA CYS A 59 -4.85 -28.89 -1.56
C CYS A 59 -4.09 -28.42 -0.31
N LEU A 60 -3.25 -27.39 -0.44
CA LEU A 60 -2.47 -26.82 0.65
C LEU A 60 -3.37 -26.28 1.77
N ALA A 61 -4.44 -25.58 1.42
CA ALA A 61 -5.40 -25.03 2.39
C ALA A 61 -6.20 -26.10 3.16
N ARG A 62 -6.05 -27.38 2.82
CA ARG A 62 -6.79 -28.52 3.39
C ARG A 62 -5.88 -29.68 3.77
N ASP A 63 -4.56 -29.46 3.78
CA ASP A 63 -3.56 -30.47 4.09
C ASP A 63 -3.67 -31.74 3.22
N ILE A 64 -4.06 -31.58 1.95
CA ILE A 64 -4.14 -32.66 0.96
C ILE A 64 -2.78 -32.82 0.26
N PRO A 65 -2.14 -34.01 0.30
CA PRO A 65 -0.88 -34.25 -0.40
C PRO A 65 -1.03 -34.16 -1.93
N THR A 66 -0.04 -33.55 -2.61
CA THR A 66 -0.07 -33.37 -4.08
C THR A 66 0.76 -34.39 -4.85
N GLU A 67 1.44 -35.32 -4.18
CA GLU A 67 2.45 -36.24 -4.76
C GLU A 67 1.91 -37.11 -5.90
N ASN A 68 0.62 -37.47 -5.83
CA ASN A 68 -0.05 -38.34 -6.81
C ASN A 68 -1.09 -37.59 -7.66
N ILE A 69 -1.11 -36.26 -7.62
CA ILE A 69 -1.94 -35.43 -8.49
C ILE A 69 -1.15 -35.09 -9.75
N ARG A 70 -1.69 -35.41 -10.92
CA ARG A 70 -1.04 -35.11 -12.21
C ARG A 70 -1.93 -34.24 -13.06
N LEU A 71 -1.34 -33.30 -13.78
CA LEU A 71 -2.04 -32.44 -14.72
C LEU A 71 -1.34 -32.46 -16.07
N SER A 72 -2.14 -32.54 -17.13
CA SER A 72 -1.65 -32.45 -18.51
C SER A 72 -2.54 -31.51 -19.31
N GLN A 73 -1.95 -30.84 -20.30
CA GLN A 73 -2.67 -30.02 -21.27
C GLN A 73 -2.39 -30.54 -22.68
N ASN A 74 -3.45 -30.68 -23.46
CA ASN A 74 -3.39 -30.98 -24.89
C ASN A 74 -4.20 -29.93 -25.66
N ASN A 75 -3.80 -29.64 -26.89
CA ASN A 75 -4.48 -28.63 -27.71
C ASN A 75 -5.10 -29.29 -28.93
N ILE A 76 -6.36 -28.97 -29.20
CA ILE A 76 -7.04 -29.36 -30.44
C ILE A 76 -7.16 -28.10 -31.29
N VAL A 77 -6.51 -28.11 -32.46
CA VAL A 77 -6.49 -26.98 -33.39
C VAL A 77 -7.65 -27.12 -34.38
N ASP A 78 -8.43 -26.06 -34.57
CA ASP A 78 -9.49 -26.02 -35.58
C ASP A 78 -8.88 -26.13 -36.99
N PRO A 79 -9.35 -27.06 -37.85
CA PRO A 79 -8.77 -27.29 -39.18
C PRO A 79 -8.86 -26.08 -40.11
N GLU A 80 -9.85 -25.20 -39.93
CA GLU A 80 -10.08 -24.04 -40.79
C GLU A 80 -9.46 -22.76 -40.23
N ASN A 81 -9.22 -22.71 -38.92
CA ASN A 81 -8.59 -21.56 -38.27
C ASN A 81 -7.58 -22.00 -37.20
N ARG A 82 -6.30 -21.99 -37.55
CA ARG A 82 -5.19 -22.38 -36.64
C ARG A 82 -5.12 -21.60 -35.32
N TYR A 83 -5.72 -20.41 -35.25
CA TYR A 83 -5.76 -19.57 -34.05
C TYR A 83 -6.90 -19.97 -33.11
N LYS A 84 -7.91 -20.67 -33.61
CA LYS A 84 -9.01 -21.20 -32.80
C LYS A 84 -8.61 -22.57 -32.28
N GLN A 85 -8.26 -22.63 -31.00
CA GLN A 85 -7.80 -23.85 -30.34
C GLN A 85 -8.64 -24.18 -29.13
N ILE A 86 -8.83 -25.47 -28.87
CA ILE A 86 -9.39 -25.97 -27.62
C ILE A 86 -8.22 -26.46 -26.76
N PHE A 87 -7.93 -25.71 -25.68
CA PHE A 87 -6.98 -26.11 -24.65
C PHE A 87 -7.65 -27.10 -23.68
N LYS A 88 -7.35 -28.38 -23.82
CA LYS A 88 -7.90 -29.46 -22.99
C LYS A 88 -6.96 -29.75 -21.83
N ILE A 89 -7.29 -29.23 -20.66
CA ILE A 89 -6.59 -29.51 -19.41
C ILE A 89 -7.25 -30.71 -18.72
N GLN A 90 -6.46 -31.72 -18.37
CA GLN A 90 -6.91 -32.93 -17.69
C GLN A 90 -6.12 -33.10 -16.39
N ILE A 91 -6.83 -33.35 -15.30
CA ILE A 91 -6.26 -33.64 -13.99
C ILE A 91 -6.58 -35.07 -13.58
N GLU A 92 -5.57 -35.80 -13.15
CA GLU A 92 -5.65 -37.11 -12.54
C GLU A 92 -5.58 -36.94 -11.03
N LEU A 93 -6.62 -37.41 -10.33
CA LEU A 93 -6.77 -37.29 -8.88
C LEU A 93 -6.80 -38.70 -8.25
N PRO A 94 -5.98 -38.96 -7.22
CA PRO A 94 -5.93 -40.22 -6.46
C PRO A 94 -7.30 -40.65 -5.90
N GLU A 95 -7.58 -41.96 -5.88
CA GLU A 95 -8.86 -42.53 -5.43
C GLU A 95 -9.25 -42.16 -3.98
N ASP A 96 -8.26 -41.89 -3.12
CA ASP A 96 -8.42 -41.49 -1.73
C ASP A 96 -8.85 -40.03 -1.55
N ILE A 97 -8.79 -39.19 -2.59
CA ILE A 97 -9.36 -37.84 -2.54
C ILE A 97 -10.89 -37.93 -2.56
N SER A 98 -11.52 -37.36 -1.52
CA SER A 98 -12.97 -37.32 -1.37
C SER A 98 -13.67 -36.65 -2.56
N GLU A 99 -14.91 -37.05 -2.87
CA GLU A 99 -15.67 -36.42 -3.96
C GLU A 99 -15.88 -34.92 -3.74
N LYS A 100 -16.02 -34.51 -2.48
CA LYS A 100 -16.11 -33.08 -2.11
C LYS A 100 -14.85 -32.33 -2.53
N ASP A 101 -13.68 -32.90 -2.27
CA ASP A 101 -12.39 -32.28 -2.60
C ASP A 101 -12.09 -32.36 -4.10
N ARG A 102 -12.49 -33.44 -4.79
CA ARG A 102 -12.42 -33.54 -6.26
C ARG A 102 -13.15 -32.37 -6.92
N GLN A 103 -14.40 -32.14 -6.53
CA GLN A 103 -15.19 -31.00 -7.03
C GLN A 103 -14.60 -29.65 -6.61
N GLY A 104 -14.02 -29.58 -5.40
CA GLY A 104 -13.33 -28.39 -4.91
C GLY A 104 -12.10 -28.02 -5.72
N ILE A 105 -11.25 -29.00 -6.05
CA ILE A 105 -10.08 -28.85 -6.90
C ILE A 105 -10.50 -28.37 -8.29
N LEU A 106 -11.51 -28.99 -8.91
CA LEU A 106 -12.02 -28.56 -10.21
C LEU A 106 -12.54 -27.11 -10.20
N ARG A 107 -13.30 -26.73 -9.18
CA ARG A 107 -13.75 -25.33 -8.99
C ARG A 107 -12.59 -24.37 -8.78
N SER A 108 -11.53 -24.80 -8.09
CA SER A 108 -10.32 -24.00 -7.90
C SER A 108 -9.61 -23.77 -9.24
N ILE A 109 -9.38 -24.84 -10.02
CA ILE A 109 -8.80 -24.77 -11.37
C ILE A 109 -9.65 -23.89 -12.28
N ASP A 110 -10.97 -23.88 -12.10
CA ASP A 110 -11.85 -23.03 -12.91
C ASP A 110 -11.53 -21.53 -12.76
N ARG A 111 -10.86 -21.12 -11.69
CA ARG A 111 -10.40 -19.75 -11.43
C ARG A 111 -9.04 -19.43 -12.03
N CYS A 112 -8.41 -20.35 -12.79
CA CYS A 112 -7.11 -20.10 -13.41
C CYS A 112 -7.10 -18.79 -14.20
N THR A 113 -6.26 -17.86 -13.76
CA THR A 113 -6.12 -16.50 -14.30
C THR A 113 -5.84 -16.50 -15.80
N VAL A 114 -4.89 -17.32 -16.27
CA VAL A 114 -4.54 -17.41 -17.70
C VAL A 114 -5.76 -17.80 -18.54
N LYS A 115 -6.52 -18.80 -18.08
CA LYS A 115 -7.74 -19.24 -18.77
C LYS A 115 -8.80 -18.13 -18.78
N LYS A 116 -9.03 -17.46 -17.65
CA LYS A 116 -10.02 -16.38 -17.54
C LYS A 116 -9.68 -15.21 -18.47
N VAL A 117 -8.43 -14.76 -18.47
CA VAL A 117 -7.98 -13.69 -19.37
C VAL A 117 -8.24 -14.07 -20.83
N VAL A 118 -7.83 -15.27 -21.27
CA VAL A 118 -8.06 -15.73 -22.65
C VAL A 118 -9.55 -15.81 -22.99
N GLN A 119 -10.41 -16.17 -22.04
CA GLN A 119 -11.86 -16.24 -22.24
C GLN A 119 -12.53 -14.86 -22.35
N GLU A 120 -11.99 -13.84 -21.67
CA GLU A 120 -12.46 -12.45 -21.79
C GLU A 120 -11.99 -11.77 -23.09
N GLY A 121 -10.98 -12.33 -23.77
CA GLY A 121 -10.53 -11.85 -25.08
C GLY A 121 -9.76 -10.52 -24.99
N PRO A 122 -8.50 -10.53 -24.50
CA PRO A 122 -7.72 -9.31 -24.37
C PRO A 122 -7.46 -8.68 -25.74
N GLU A 123 -7.53 -7.35 -25.79
CA GLU A 123 -7.16 -6.59 -26.98
C GLU A 123 -5.65 -6.39 -27.05
N PHE A 124 -5.10 -6.50 -28.26
CA PHE A 124 -3.69 -6.22 -28.53
C PHE A 124 -3.60 -4.96 -29.37
N HIS A 125 -3.06 -3.91 -28.77
CA HIS A 125 -2.74 -2.66 -29.45
C HIS A 125 -1.25 -2.67 -29.80
N VAL A 126 -0.92 -2.45 -31.08
CA VAL A 126 0.46 -2.44 -31.57
C VAL A 126 0.72 -1.09 -32.22
N GLU A 127 1.67 -0.35 -31.67
CA GLU A 127 2.03 0.98 -32.13
C GLU A 127 3.55 1.13 -32.29
N VAL A 128 3.94 2.13 -33.07
CA VAL A 128 5.35 2.49 -33.27
C VAL A 128 5.63 3.76 -32.50
N VAL A 129 6.53 3.67 -31.52
CA VAL A 129 6.95 4.79 -30.68
C VAL A 129 8.38 5.22 -31.04
N LYS A 130 8.69 6.50 -30.85
CA LYS A 130 10.05 7.02 -31.10
C LYS A 130 11.06 6.52 -30.08
N ASN A 131 10.62 6.31 -28.85
CA ASN A 131 11.42 5.80 -27.74
C ASN A 131 10.49 5.06 -26.76
N ILE A 132 10.69 3.75 -26.58
CA ILE A 132 9.88 2.90 -25.68
C ILE A 132 9.98 3.37 -24.23
N ASP A 133 11.15 3.84 -23.79
CA ASP A 133 11.33 4.26 -22.40
C ASP A 133 10.60 5.57 -22.08
N ALA A 134 10.43 6.47 -23.06
CA ALA A 134 9.68 7.70 -22.89
C ALA A 134 8.16 7.48 -22.91
N ASP A 135 7.69 6.41 -23.54
CA ASP A 135 6.26 6.16 -23.81
C ASP A 135 5.53 5.47 -22.65
N ALA A 136 6.23 4.68 -21.83
CA ALA A 136 5.67 4.10 -20.60
C ALA A 136 5.11 5.17 -19.63
N GLN A 137 5.74 6.35 -19.61
CA GLN A 137 5.29 7.50 -18.82
C GLN A 137 4.09 8.20 -19.47
N ALA A 138 4.00 8.19 -20.81
CA ALA A 138 2.82 8.65 -21.54
C ALA A 138 1.61 7.73 -21.31
N MET A 139 1.81 6.43 -21.11
CA MET A 139 0.72 5.53 -20.72
C MET A 139 0.06 5.95 -19.41
N LEU A 140 0.82 6.40 -18.39
CA LEU A 140 0.24 6.91 -17.13
C LEU A 140 -0.70 8.09 -17.35
N VAL A 141 -0.35 9.00 -18.27
CA VAL A 141 -1.15 10.18 -18.63
C VAL A 141 -2.32 9.80 -19.54
N ASN A 142 -2.14 8.83 -20.45
CA ASN A 142 -3.20 8.30 -21.32
C ASN A 142 -4.20 7.41 -20.56
N LEU A 143 -3.95 7.05 -19.30
CA LEU A 143 -4.93 6.36 -18.43
C LEU A 143 -6.08 7.27 -18.02
N THR A 144 -5.98 8.59 -18.26
CA THR A 144 -6.97 9.61 -17.91
C THR A 144 -7.44 10.37 -19.14
N ASP A 145 -8.73 10.69 -19.18
CA ASP A 145 -9.29 11.58 -20.19
C ASP A 145 -8.91 13.03 -19.84
N ILE A 146 -7.87 13.55 -20.49
CA ILE A 146 -7.29 14.88 -20.19
C ILE A 146 -8.31 16.02 -20.40
N GLU A 147 -9.43 15.79 -21.11
CA GLU A 147 -10.50 16.78 -21.28
C GLU A 147 -11.48 16.81 -20.09
N SER A 148 -11.41 15.83 -19.18
CA SER A 148 -12.26 15.78 -17.99
C SER A 148 -11.63 16.49 -16.79
N GLU A 149 -12.45 17.14 -15.97
CA GLU A 149 -12.03 17.77 -14.70
C GLU A 149 -12.85 17.21 -13.54
N THR A 150 -12.32 16.20 -12.88
CA THR A 150 -12.96 15.54 -11.74
C THR A 150 -12.44 16.13 -10.43
N PHE A 151 -13.31 16.79 -9.67
CA PHE A 151 -13.00 17.27 -8.32
C PHE A 151 -13.58 16.32 -7.28
N ILE A 152 -12.79 16.05 -6.23
CA ILE A 152 -13.22 15.29 -5.06
C ILE A 152 -13.03 16.15 -3.80
N GLU A 153 -13.79 15.83 -2.76
CA GLU A 153 -13.76 16.58 -1.50
C GLU A 153 -12.38 16.55 -0.86
N GLY A 154 -11.97 17.68 -0.27
CA GLY A 154 -10.65 17.88 0.34
C GLY A 154 -9.50 18.11 -0.66
N LYS A 155 -9.75 18.15 -1.97
CA LYS A 155 -8.73 18.38 -3.00
C LYS A 155 -8.91 19.71 -3.72
N ASP A 156 -7.82 20.48 -3.80
CA ASP A 156 -7.85 21.84 -4.39
C ASP A 156 -7.62 21.85 -5.91
N LYS A 157 -7.36 20.69 -6.52
CA LYS A 157 -7.22 20.51 -7.97
C LYS A 157 -8.01 19.28 -8.44
N SER A 158 -8.33 19.24 -9.73
CA SER A 158 -8.89 18.05 -10.36
C SER A 158 -7.89 16.89 -10.35
N LEU A 159 -8.40 15.66 -10.33
CA LEU A 159 -7.59 14.45 -10.36
C LEU A 159 -6.66 14.41 -11.58
N GLU A 160 -7.17 14.80 -12.74
CA GLU A 160 -6.46 14.77 -14.02
C GLU A 160 -5.31 15.78 -14.04
N GLN A 161 -5.52 16.98 -13.48
CA GLN A 161 -4.44 17.97 -13.35
C GLN A 161 -3.39 17.52 -12.33
N THR A 162 -3.81 16.94 -11.20
CA THR A 162 -2.89 16.39 -10.20
C THR A 162 -2.01 15.29 -10.79
N ILE A 163 -2.58 14.36 -11.56
CA ILE A 163 -1.83 13.28 -12.24
C ILE A 163 -0.83 13.86 -13.22
N THR A 164 -1.25 14.85 -14.02
CA THR A 164 -0.39 15.53 -15.00
C THR A 164 0.79 16.22 -14.31
N ASP A 165 0.52 16.98 -13.25
CA ASP A 165 1.54 17.72 -12.50
C ASP A 165 2.55 16.76 -11.83
N MET A 166 2.06 15.74 -11.12
CA MET A 166 2.93 14.79 -10.40
C MET A 166 3.75 13.92 -11.36
N THR A 167 3.14 13.44 -12.45
CA THR A 167 3.86 12.66 -13.47
C THR A 167 4.96 13.50 -14.12
N LYS A 168 4.68 14.77 -14.38
CA LYS A 168 5.67 15.71 -14.92
C LYS A 168 6.83 15.95 -13.96
N ILE A 169 6.55 16.15 -12.67
CA ILE A 169 7.61 16.32 -11.65
C ILE A 169 8.55 15.10 -11.65
N LEU A 170 8.00 13.89 -11.61
CA LEU A 170 8.79 12.66 -11.59
C LEU A 170 9.59 12.48 -12.91
N SER A 171 9.00 12.80 -14.06
CA SER A 171 9.68 12.76 -15.36
C SER A 171 10.82 13.77 -15.45
N ASP A 172 10.60 15.00 -14.99
CA ASP A 172 11.61 16.07 -15.00
C ASP A 172 12.81 15.72 -14.08
N LEU A 173 12.60 14.88 -13.06
CA LEU A 173 13.65 14.29 -12.21
C LEU A 173 14.35 13.07 -12.83
N GLY A 174 13.91 12.62 -14.01
CA GLY A 174 14.45 11.45 -14.71
C GLY A 174 13.93 10.11 -14.21
N MET A 175 12.87 10.09 -13.38
CA MET A 175 12.27 8.86 -12.86
C MET A 175 11.27 8.29 -13.86
N LYS A 176 11.33 6.97 -14.07
CA LYS A 176 10.42 6.24 -14.95
C LYS A 176 9.46 5.41 -14.11
N ILE A 177 8.31 5.98 -13.80
CA ILE A 177 7.27 5.29 -13.03
C ILE A 177 6.49 4.33 -13.93
N GLU A 178 6.29 3.10 -13.48
CA GLU A 178 5.41 2.13 -14.13
C GLU A 178 4.31 1.63 -13.18
N VAL A 179 3.19 1.22 -13.77
CA VAL A 179 2.14 0.49 -13.04
C VAL A 179 2.49 -0.99 -12.99
N ALA A 180 2.69 -1.52 -11.79
CA ALA A 180 2.86 -2.96 -11.62
C ALA A 180 1.51 -3.70 -11.63
N SER A 181 0.50 -3.19 -10.88
CA SER A 181 -0.82 -3.83 -10.80
C SER A 181 -1.95 -2.87 -10.44
N TRP A 182 -3.15 -3.18 -10.95
CA TRP A 182 -4.42 -2.57 -10.60
C TRP A 182 -5.34 -3.58 -9.90
N ARG A 183 -6.15 -3.12 -8.94
CA ARG A 183 -7.22 -3.92 -8.36
C ARG A 183 -8.48 -3.09 -8.15
N ASN A 184 -9.61 -3.73 -8.38
CA ASN A 184 -10.95 -3.21 -8.12
C ASN A 184 -11.82 -4.39 -7.67
N LEU A 185 -11.75 -4.73 -6.37
CA LEU A 185 -12.39 -5.94 -5.84
C LEU A 185 -13.90 -5.76 -5.64
N VAL A 186 -14.32 -4.54 -5.31
CA VAL A 186 -15.70 -4.14 -5.07
C VAL A 186 -15.94 -2.75 -5.67
N PRO A 187 -17.19 -2.41 -6.03
CA PRO A 187 -17.49 -1.11 -6.62
C PRO A 187 -16.95 0.04 -5.79
N ASN A 188 -16.37 1.03 -6.47
CA ASN A 188 -15.82 2.25 -5.86
C ASN A 188 -14.68 2.00 -4.86
N VAL A 189 -13.94 0.90 -4.98
CA VAL A 189 -12.71 0.67 -4.20
C VAL A 189 -11.59 0.18 -5.12
N TRP A 190 -10.70 1.11 -5.43
CA TRP A 190 -9.54 0.90 -6.29
C TRP A 190 -8.26 0.90 -5.49
N SER A 191 -7.32 0.06 -5.91
CA SER A 191 -5.92 0.18 -5.47
C SER A 191 -4.97 0.00 -6.65
N LEU A 192 -3.83 0.67 -6.54
CA LEU A 192 -2.79 0.73 -7.55
C LEU A 192 -1.44 0.46 -6.89
N HIS A 193 -0.58 -0.30 -7.55
CA HIS A 193 0.84 -0.38 -7.19
C HIS A 193 1.68 0.23 -8.31
N ILE A 194 2.52 1.22 -7.97
CA ILE A 194 3.48 1.83 -8.88
C ILE A 194 4.90 1.67 -8.34
N ARG A 195 5.88 1.68 -9.24
CA ARG A 195 7.30 1.64 -8.88
C ARG A 195 8.17 2.35 -9.91
N ASP A 196 9.39 2.71 -9.52
CA ASP A 196 10.41 3.13 -10.47
C ASP A 196 10.94 1.92 -11.26
N ALA A 197 10.90 1.99 -12.58
CA ALA A 197 11.41 0.94 -13.46
C ALA A 197 12.94 0.75 -13.35
N ALA A 198 13.68 1.80 -12.97
CA ALA A 198 15.12 1.73 -12.76
C ALA A 198 15.50 1.25 -11.34
N SER A 199 14.62 1.46 -10.36
CA SER A 199 14.79 1.02 -8.98
C SER A 199 13.49 0.41 -8.44
N PRO A 200 13.21 -0.88 -8.70
CA PRO A 200 11.96 -1.53 -8.30
C PRO A 200 11.70 -1.54 -6.79
N MET A 201 12.72 -1.28 -5.97
CA MET A 201 12.63 -1.10 -4.52
C MET A 201 11.89 0.19 -4.14
N CYS A 202 11.92 1.21 -5.01
CA CYS A 202 11.14 2.44 -4.84
C CYS A 202 9.75 2.22 -5.39
N PHE A 203 8.79 1.91 -4.52
CA PHE A 203 7.41 1.67 -4.88
C PHE A 203 6.45 2.26 -3.86
N THR A 204 5.23 2.56 -4.29
CA THR A 204 4.14 3.02 -3.43
C THR A 204 2.82 2.41 -3.86
N ASN A 205 1.85 2.46 -2.95
CA ASN A 205 0.50 2.00 -3.24
C ASN A 205 -0.47 3.18 -3.19
N GLY A 206 -1.36 3.23 -4.17
CA GLY A 206 -2.48 4.16 -4.20
C GLY A 206 -3.79 3.50 -3.85
N LYS A 207 -4.69 4.27 -3.27
CA LYS A 207 -6.06 3.86 -2.96
C LYS A 207 -7.04 4.98 -3.28
N GLY A 208 -8.26 4.64 -3.69
CA GLY A 208 -9.27 5.65 -4.00
C GLY A 208 -10.60 5.06 -4.46
N SER A 209 -11.62 5.90 -4.59
CA SER A 209 -12.95 5.49 -5.05
C SER A 209 -13.09 5.40 -6.57
N SER A 210 -12.08 5.86 -7.31
CA SER A 210 -11.95 5.72 -8.76
C SER A 210 -10.52 5.29 -9.14
N LYS A 211 -10.33 4.95 -10.41
CA LYS A 211 -9.01 4.62 -10.95
C LYS A 211 -8.08 5.83 -10.85
N GLU A 212 -8.57 7.01 -11.19
CA GLU A 212 -7.84 8.29 -11.21
C GLU A 212 -7.43 8.69 -9.79
N SER A 213 -8.35 8.63 -8.82
CA SER A 213 -8.03 8.95 -7.42
C SER A 213 -7.00 7.99 -6.81
N ALA A 214 -7.07 6.69 -7.14
CA ALA A 214 -6.03 5.76 -6.75
C ALA A 214 -4.67 6.06 -7.40
N LEU A 215 -4.64 6.55 -8.66
CA LEU A 215 -3.40 7.00 -9.29
C LEU A 215 -2.83 8.26 -8.64
N CYS A 216 -3.66 9.27 -8.37
CA CYS A 216 -3.27 10.46 -7.60
C CYS A 216 -2.65 10.06 -6.25
N SER A 217 -3.32 9.14 -5.54
CA SER A 217 -2.85 8.65 -4.24
C SER A 217 -1.49 7.97 -4.35
N ALA A 218 -1.26 7.11 -5.34
CA ALA A 218 0.01 6.42 -5.52
C ALA A 218 1.15 7.39 -5.84
N LEU A 219 0.93 8.32 -6.78
CA LEU A 219 1.91 9.33 -7.19
C LEU A 219 2.22 10.31 -6.05
N GLY A 220 1.19 10.73 -5.31
CA GLY A 220 1.33 11.58 -4.13
C GLY A 220 2.17 10.91 -3.05
N GLU A 221 1.87 9.64 -2.73
CA GLU A 221 2.68 8.85 -1.80
C GLU A 221 4.13 8.70 -2.31
N PHE A 222 4.34 8.51 -3.61
CA PHE A 222 5.70 8.40 -4.17
C PHE A 222 6.51 9.67 -3.95
N ILE A 223 5.92 10.83 -4.24
CA ILE A 223 6.54 12.14 -4.04
C ILE A 223 6.78 12.41 -2.55
N GLU A 224 5.84 12.03 -1.69
CA GLU A 224 5.99 12.09 -0.24
C GLU A 224 7.21 11.30 0.23
N ARG A 225 7.30 10.00 -0.11
CA ARG A 225 8.42 9.15 0.30
C ARG A 225 9.75 9.65 -0.28
N LEU A 226 9.74 10.18 -1.49
CA LEU A 226 10.92 10.79 -2.10
C LEU A 226 11.40 12.03 -1.33
N ASN A 227 10.51 12.96 -1.00
CA ASN A 227 10.88 14.19 -0.28
C ASN A 227 11.38 13.92 1.15
N CYS A 228 10.93 12.81 1.74
CA CYS A 228 11.33 12.38 3.08
C CYS A 228 12.53 11.41 3.11
N ASN A 229 13.22 11.20 1.97
CA ASN A 229 14.30 10.19 1.82
C ASN A 229 13.90 8.77 2.28
N PHE A 230 12.60 8.48 2.30
CA PHE A 230 12.06 7.33 3.03
C PHE A 230 12.32 6.00 2.34
N PHE A 231 12.47 5.97 1.01
CA PHE A 231 12.78 4.73 0.28
C PHE A 231 14.09 4.06 0.73
N TYR A 232 15.00 4.84 1.32
CA TYR A 232 16.31 4.36 1.76
C TYR A 232 16.59 4.65 3.24
N ASN A 233 15.57 4.96 4.04
CA ASN A 233 15.71 5.33 5.45
C ASN A 233 16.53 4.30 6.25
N ASP A 234 16.39 3.00 5.96
CA ASP A 234 17.05 1.92 6.70
C ASP A 234 18.39 1.48 6.09
N GLN A 235 18.96 2.24 5.15
CA GLN A 235 20.16 1.87 4.41
C GLN A 235 21.35 2.76 4.73
N TYR A 236 22.53 2.16 4.88
CA TYR A 236 23.80 2.89 4.90
C TYR A 236 24.16 3.36 3.48
N PHE A 237 24.43 4.66 3.31
CA PHE A 237 24.65 5.29 2.00
C PHE A 237 26.08 5.18 1.48
N GLY A 238 27.00 4.61 2.27
CA GLY A 238 28.40 4.47 1.91
C GLY A 238 29.26 5.68 2.27
N GLU A 239 30.58 5.51 2.22
CA GLU A 239 31.54 6.51 2.67
C GLU A 239 31.50 7.80 1.83
N ASP A 240 31.20 7.70 0.53
CA ASP A 240 31.16 8.85 -0.37
C ASP A 240 30.05 9.84 0.02
N ILE A 241 28.83 9.34 0.29
CA ILE A 241 27.70 10.17 0.71
C ILE A 241 27.87 10.59 2.18
N ALA A 242 28.34 9.70 3.06
CA ALA A 242 28.58 10.04 4.47
C ALA A 242 29.56 11.22 4.67
N ASN A 243 30.46 11.45 3.70
CA ASN A 243 31.46 12.51 3.70
C ASN A 243 31.16 13.66 2.71
N SER A 244 30.00 13.67 2.06
CA SER A 244 29.59 14.74 1.15
C SER A 244 29.24 16.04 1.92
N GLU A 245 28.94 17.12 1.18
CA GLU A 245 28.49 18.39 1.77
C GLU A 245 27.26 18.20 2.68
N PHE A 246 26.30 17.36 2.28
CA PHE A 246 25.13 16.98 3.08
C PHE A 246 24.71 15.52 2.79
N VAL A 247 24.19 14.83 3.80
CA VAL A 247 23.73 13.44 3.69
C VAL A 247 22.24 13.37 3.37
N HIS A 248 21.42 14.11 4.12
CA HIS A 248 19.96 14.09 4.04
C HIS A 248 19.42 15.31 3.31
N TYR A 249 19.80 16.51 3.77
CA TYR A 249 19.31 17.78 3.20
C TYR A 249 20.36 18.88 3.27
N PRO A 250 20.42 19.82 2.30
CA PRO A 250 21.37 20.94 2.35
C PRO A 250 21.26 21.85 3.59
N ASN A 251 20.11 21.85 4.27
CA ASN A 251 19.86 22.62 5.49
C ASN A 251 20.00 21.80 6.79
N GLU A 252 20.48 20.56 6.69
CA GLU A 252 20.81 19.75 7.87
C GLU A 252 21.92 20.39 8.69
N LYS A 253 22.00 20.02 9.97
CA LYS A 253 23.03 20.53 10.86
C LYS A 253 23.68 19.38 11.62
N TRP A 254 25.01 19.36 11.57
CA TRP A 254 25.83 18.39 12.27
C TRP A 254 26.28 18.93 13.63
N PHE A 255 26.08 18.13 14.67
CA PHE A 255 26.51 18.43 16.02
C PHE A 255 27.58 17.44 16.46
N PRO A 256 28.84 17.88 16.66
CA PRO A 256 29.91 17.00 17.10
C PRO A 256 29.60 16.35 18.45
N LEU A 257 30.04 15.11 18.62
CA LEU A 257 29.94 14.41 19.90
C LEU A 257 30.75 15.14 20.97
N THR A 258 30.22 15.16 22.20
CA THR A 258 30.92 15.73 23.35
C THR A 258 31.90 14.71 23.96
N GLN A 259 32.96 15.19 24.62
CA GLN A 259 33.99 14.31 25.20
C GLN A 259 33.46 13.32 26.25
N ASN A 260 32.37 13.66 26.93
CA ASN A 260 31.72 12.82 27.94
C ASN A 260 30.44 12.16 27.42
N ASP A 261 30.23 12.19 26.10
CA ASP A 261 29.10 11.59 25.40
C ASP A 261 27.71 12.11 25.83
N LYS A 262 27.67 13.30 26.45
CA LYS A 262 26.42 14.01 26.69
C LYS A 262 25.84 14.53 25.38
N LEU A 263 24.52 14.69 25.37
CA LEU A 263 23.82 15.35 24.27
C LEU A 263 24.35 16.78 24.07
N PRO A 264 24.77 17.16 22.83
CA PRO A 264 25.18 18.53 22.53
C PRO A 264 24.04 19.55 22.74
N SER A 265 24.40 20.76 23.15
CA SER A 265 23.43 21.86 23.29
C SER A 265 22.89 22.32 21.94
N GLY A 266 21.58 22.61 21.87
CA GLY A 266 20.92 23.11 20.65
C GLY A 266 20.33 22.02 19.75
N ILE A 267 20.40 20.76 20.21
CA ILE A 267 19.64 19.63 19.66
C ILE A 267 18.41 19.44 20.55
N LEU A 268 17.24 19.25 19.93
CA LEU A 268 15.93 19.19 20.60
C LEU A 268 15.63 20.46 21.42
N ASP A 269 14.35 20.63 21.77
CA ASP A 269 13.93 21.62 22.75
C ASP A 269 13.57 20.94 24.09
N GLN A 270 13.20 21.74 25.09
CA GLN A 270 12.87 21.22 26.41
C GLN A 270 11.67 20.25 26.38
N TYR A 271 10.66 20.53 25.56
CA TYR A 271 9.49 19.67 25.41
C TYR A 271 9.88 18.29 24.85
N CYS A 272 10.72 18.26 23.82
CA CYS A 272 11.24 17.02 23.25
C CYS A 272 12.14 16.27 24.24
N LEU A 273 12.98 16.96 25.01
CA LEU A 273 13.86 16.33 26.00
C LEU A 273 13.09 15.65 27.13
N GLU A 274 11.95 16.20 27.53
CA GLU A 274 11.05 15.58 28.52
C GLU A 274 10.45 14.26 28.01
N ILE A 275 10.34 14.09 26.69
CA ILE A 275 9.80 12.89 26.05
C ILE A 275 10.90 11.86 25.79
N TYR A 276 12.00 12.26 25.14
CA TYR A 276 13.02 11.34 24.64
C TYR A 276 14.20 11.13 25.60
N ASN A 277 14.32 11.97 26.63
CA ASN A 277 15.41 11.93 27.60
C ASN A 277 14.91 12.16 29.04
N SER A 278 13.75 11.61 29.38
CA SER A 278 13.10 11.81 30.68
C SER A 278 13.98 11.42 31.87
N ASP A 279 14.78 10.36 31.72
CA ASP A 279 15.67 9.84 32.76
C ASP A 279 17.10 10.42 32.69
N GLY A 280 17.40 11.26 31.69
CA GLY A 280 18.72 11.85 31.50
C GLY A 280 19.79 10.87 30.99
N GLU A 281 19.40 9.71 30.46
CA GLU A 281 20.28 8.63 30.01
C GLU A 281 20.64 8.69 28.51
N LEU A 282 19.99 9.57 27.73
CA LEU A 282 20.26 9.75 26.30
C LEU A 282 21.65 10.35 26.08
N LYS A 283 22.48 9.64 25.31
CA LYS A 283 23.83 10.04 24.96
C LYS A 283 23.93 10.47 23.51
N GLY A 284 24.92 11.30 23.20
CA GLY A 284 25.16 11.76 21.83
C GLY A 284 25.43 10.59 20.88
N SER A 285 26.22 9.60 21.31
CA SER A 285 26.56 8.43 20.52
C SER A 285 25.38 7.50 20.18
N HIS A 286 24.26 7.62 20.90
CA HIS A 286 23.04 6.87 20.58
C HIS A 286 22.31 7.43 19.34
N LEU A 287 22.59 8.68 18.96
CA LEU A 287 21.81 9.44 17.97
C LEU A 287 22.51 9.57 16.61
N ILE A 288 23.53 8.76 16.35
CA ILE A 288 24.17 8.72 15.03
C ILE A 288 23.19 8.12 14.03
N ASP A 289 22.96 8.80 12.91
CA ASP A 289 22.03 8.33 11.89
C ASP A 289 22.57 7.08 11.19
N THR A 290 21.66 6.19 10.80
CA THR A 290 22.02 4.93 10.13
C THR A 290 22.62 5.19 8.76
N ASN A 291 22.10 6.21 8.07
CA ASN A 291 22.44 6.48 6.67
C ASN A 291 23.89 6.94 6.48
N SER A 292 24.39 7.80 7.36
CA SER A 292 25.80 8.23 7.34
C SER A 292 26.72 7.30 8.13
N GLY A 293 26.25 6.74 9.25
CA GLY A 293 27.10 6.03 10.23
C GLY A 293 28.30 6.84 10.74
N ASN A 294 28.35 8.16 10.50
CA ASN A 294 29.57 8.96 10.58
C ASN A 294 29.76 9.58 11.97
N LYS A 295 30.30 8.76 12.89
CA LYS A 295 30.56 9.15 14.28
C LYS A 295 31.50 10.35 14.42
N ASP A 296 32.46 10.49 13.52
CA ASP A 296 33.45 11.57 13.55
C ASP A 296 32.82 12.91 13.15
N ARG A 297 31.85 12.89 12.22
CA ARG A 297 31.07 14.07 11.81
C ARG A 297 30.04 14.46 12.88
N GLY A 298 29.49 13.49 13.59
CA GLY A 298 28.63 13.68 14.76
C GLY A 298 27.15 13.33 14.50
N ILE A 299 26.25 14.05 15.15
CA ILE A 299 24.81 13.82 15.07
C ILE A 299 24.22 14.68 13.95
N CYS A 300 23.63 14.05 12.94
CA CYS A 300 22.88 14.76 11.90
C CYS A 300 21.48 15.13 12.42
N CYS A 301 21.15 16.42 12.40
CA CYS A 301 19.84 16.92 12.78
C CYS A 301 19.15 17.67 11.64
N ILE A 302 17.86 17.41 11.48
CA ILE A 302 16.98 18.04 10.50
C ILE A 302 16.24 19.21 11.17
N PRO A 303 16.20 20.40 10.55
CA PRO A 303 15.47 21.53 11.12
C PRO A 303 13.96 21.35 10.93
N TYR A 304 13.21 21.30 12.03
CA TYR A 304 11.75 21.40 12.06
C TYR A 304 11.32 22.76 12.58
N GLN A 305 10.19 23.26 12.11
CA GLN A 305 9.59 24.48 12.64
C GLN A 305 8.54 24.11 13.69
N ARG A 306 8.74 24.57 14.92
CA ARG A 306 7.73 24.48 15.97
C ARG A 306 6.58 25.43 15.66
N ILE A 307 5.34 24.94 15.74
CA ILE A 307 4.19 25.69 15.23
C ILE A 307 3.77 26.80 16.21
N SER A 308 3.88 26.56 17.51
CA SER A 308 3.40 27.51 18.52
C SER A 308 4.10 28.88 18.48
N ASP A 309 5.38 28.94 18.10
CA ASP A 309 6.18 30.16 18.08
C ASP A 309 7.04 30.36 16.81
N GLY A 310 7.09 29.37 15.92
CA GLY A 310 7.83 29.44 14.66
C GLY A 310 9.34 29.20 14.80
N GLU A 311 9.82 28.84 15.99
CA GLU A 311 11.24 28.57 16.25
C GLU A 311 11.71 27.28 15.56
N THR A 312 12.97 27.27 15.14
CA THR A 312 13.59 26.09 14.55
C THR A 312 14.10 25.16 15.65
N VAL A 313 13.64 23.92 15.65
CA VAL A 313 14.13 22.83 16.51
C VAL A 313 14.93 21.85 15.65
N TYR A 314 16.18 21.59 16.02
CA TYR A 314 17.03 20.62 15.33
C TYR A 314 16.76 19.22 15.89
N PHE A 315 16.14 18.37 15.07
CA PHE A 315 15.71 17.03 15.46
C PHE A 315 16.64 15.98 14.85
N PRO A 316 17.28 15.09 15.64
CA PRO A 316 18.18 14.05 15.11
C PRO A 316 17.49 13.15 14.10
N SER A 317 18.07 12.93 12.92
CA SER A 317 17.44 12.04 11.91
C SER A 317 17.29 10.61 12.45
N ASN A 318 18.24 10.16 13.28
CA ASN A 318 18.15 8.90 14.01
C ASN A 318 16.82 8.74 14.78
N LEU A 319 16.34 9.78 15.49
CA LEU A 319 15.06 9.69 16.21
C LEU A 319 13.87 9.65 15.25
N ILE A 320 13.94 10.40 14.14
CA ILE A 320 12.90 10.42 13.10
C ILE A 320 12.75 9.01 12.51
N GLU A 321 13.86 8.44 12.07
CA GLU A 321 13.94 7.12 11.43
C GLU A 321 13.50 5.99 12.36
N ASN A 322 13.83 6.04 13.66
CA ASN A 322 13.51 4.96 14.59
C ASN A 322 12.10 5.04 15.18
N LEU A 323 11.55 6.24 15.38
CA LEU A 323 10.32 6.42 16.18
C LEU A 323 9.10 6.83 15.36
N PHE A 324 9.29 7.57 14.27
CA PHE A 324 8.18 8.13 13.49
C PHE A 324 7.92 7.36 12.20
N LEU A 325 8.98 6.82 11.59
CA LEU A 325 8.92 6.15 10.28
C LEU A 325 8.13 7.03 9.29
N SER A 326 7.16 6.48 8.56
CA SER A 326 6.35 7.21 7.60
C SER A 326 5.16 7.96 8.20
N ASN A 327 4.94 7.91 9.52
CA ASN A 327 3.75 8.51 10.13
C ASN A 327 3.81 10.03 10.08
N GLY A 328 2.78 10.67 9.51
CA GLY A 328 2.70 12.13 9.42
C GLY A 328 3.51 12.69 8.24
N MET A 329 3.95 11.86 7.31
CA MET A 329 4.41 12.33 6.00
C MET A 329 3.17 12.66 5.14
N SER A 330 3.30 13.65 4.25
CA SER A 330 2.26 13.93 3.26
C SER A 330 2.83 14.70 2.07
N ALA A 331 2.28 14.43 0.88
CA ALA A 331 2.29 15.33 -0.26
C ALA A 331 0.87 15.81 -0.59
N GLY A 332 0.75 16.92 -1.31
CA GLY A 332 -0.53 17.48 -1.72
C GLY A 332 -0.37 18.50 -2.85
N ASN A 333 -1.48 18.92 -3.45
CA ASN A 333 -1.45 19.92 -4.52
C ASN A 333 -0.91 21.29 -4.06
N ASN A 334 -1.00 21.56 -2.76
CA ASN A 334 -0.42 22.70 -2.08
C ASN A 334 -0.10 22.34 -0.61
N LEU A 335 0.52 23.28 0.10
CA LEU A 335 0.99 23.06 1.47
C LEU A 335 -0.14 22.82 2.47
N LEU A 336 -1.29 23.50 2.34
CA LEU A 336 -2.40 23.35 3.29
C LEU A 336 -3.06 21.98 3.11
N GLU A 337 -3.31 21.55 1.87
CA GLU A 337 -3.82 20.21 1.57
C GLU A 337 -2.90 19.11 2.14
N ALA A 338 -1.58 19.25 1.96
CA ALA A 338 -0.60 18.33 2.53
C ALA A 338 -0.62 18.33 4.06
N LYS A 339 -0.77 19.51 4.70
CA LYS A 339 -0.87 19.62 6.17
C LYS A 339 -2.13 18.97 6.72
N VAL A 340 -3.29 19.16 6.07
CA VAL A 340 -4.55 18.51 6.48
C VAL A 340 -4.41 16.99 6.45
N GLN A 341 -3.82 16.45 5.37
CA GLN A 341 -3.60 15.02 5.23
C GLN A 341 -2.58 14.48 6.26
N CYS A 342 -1.48 15.19 6.49
CA CYS A 342 -0.48 14.89 7.52
C CYS A 342 -1.10 14.85 8.93
N LEU A 343 -1.86 15.88 9.32
CA LEU A 343 -2.50 15.96 10.63
C LEU A 343 -3.58 14.89 10.79
N SER A 344 -4.35 14.62 9.73
CA SER A 344 -5.33 13.54 9.72
C SER A 344 -4.67 12.19 9.94
N GLU A 345 -3.54 11.91 9.28
CA GLU A 345 -2.72 10.72 9.56
C GLU A 345 -2.34 10.63 11.04
N ILE A 346 -1.81 11.70 11.62
CA ILE A 346 -1.38 11.69 13.02
C ILE A 346 -2.55 11.30 13.93
N PHE A 347 -3.74 11.87 13.71
CA PHE A 347 -4.95 11.48 14.44
C PHE A 347 -5.38 10.03 14.17
N GLU A 348 -5.37 9.58 12.92
CA GLU A 348 -5.71 8.20 12.54
C GLU A 348 -4.90 7.20 13.39
N ARG A 349 -3.58 7.38 13.46
CA ARG A 349 -2.67 6.42 14.11
C ARG A 349 -2.71 6.55 15.63
N ALA A 350 -2.77 7.78 16.15
CA ALA A 350 -2.88 8.02 17.58
C ALA A 350 -4.19 7.45 18.16
N VAL A 351 -5.32 7.73 17.50
CA VAL A 351 -6.64 7.27 17.92
C VAL A 351 -6.80 5.76 17.71
N LYS A 352 -6.29 5.20 16.60
CA LYS A 352 -6.20 3.74 16.40
C LYS A 352 -5.46 3.07 17.56
N LYS A 353 -4.26 3.55 17.91
CA LYS A 353 -3.49 3.02 19.04
C LYS A 353 -4.29 3.12 20.34
N GLN A 354 -4.89 4.28 20.61
CA GLN A 354 -5.67 4.50 21.83
C GLN A 354 -6.84 3.52 21.95
N ILE A 355 -7.62 3.34 20.88
CA ILE A 355 -8.77 2.43 20.85
C ILE A 355 -8.34 0.99 21.12
N ILE A 356 -7.26 0.54 20.48
CA ILE A 356 -6.75 -0.83 20.65
C ILE A 356 -6.18 -1.01 22.07
N GLU A 357 -5.29 -0.13 22.50
CA GLU A 357 -4.58 -0.20 23.79
C GLU A 357 -5.54 -0.13 24.98
N GLN A 358 -6.54 0.74 24.93
CA GLN A 358 -7.54 0.90 25.99
C GLN A 358 -8.72 -0.06 25.84
N GLU A 359 -8.73 -0.88 24.79
CA GLU A 359 -9.82 -1.80 24.43
C GLU A 359 -11.19 -1.10 24.37
N ILE A 360 -11.23 0.11 23.79
CA ILE A 360 -12.43 0.94 23.70
C ILE A 360 -13.46 0.27 22.79
N THR A 361 -14.71 0.21 23.26
CA THR A 361 -15.84 -0.24 22.44
C THR A 361 -16.50 0.95 21.78
N LEU A 362 -16.40 1.03 20.45
CA LEU A 362 -16.95 2.14 19.67
C LEU A 362 -18.42 1.89 19.29
N PRO A 363 -19.25 2.94 19.17
CA PRO A 363 -20.61 2.85 18.68
C PRO A 363 -20.65 2.55 17.18
N ASP A 364 -21.66 1.79 16.75
CA ASP A 364 -21.92 1.54 15.34
C ASP A 364 -22.48 2.80 14.67
N VAL A 365 -22.13 3.01 13.39
CA VAL A 365 -22.71 4.11 12.61
C VAL A 365 -24.15 3.77 12.21
N PRO A 366 -25.14 4.64 12.49
CA PRO A 366 -26.52 4.41 12.10
C PRO A 366 -26.72 4.24 10.58
N LYS A 367 -27.68 3.40 10.19
CA LYS A 367 -27.93 3.09 8.76
C LYS A 367 -28.35 4.31 7.94
N ASP A 368 -29.10 5.22 8.52
CA ASP A 368 -29.54 6.48 7.88
C ASP A 368 -28.36 7.42 7.59
N VAL A 369 -27.34 7.43 8.46
CA VAL A 369 -26.08 8.16 8.25
C VAL A 369 -25.32 7.56 7.07
N LEU A 370 -25.18 6.23 7.02
CA LEU A 370 -24.50 5.52 5.91
C LEU A 370 -25.22 5.69 4.57
N GLN A 371 -26.55 5.86 4.58
CA GLN A 371 -27.35 6.06 3.37
C GLN A 371 -27.05 7.39 2.65
N ARG A 372 -26.40 8.35 3.33
CA ARG A 372 -25.91 9.59 2.71
C ARG A 372 -24.79 9.33 1.70
N PHE A 373 -24.07 8.21 1.83
CA PHE A 373 -22.87 7.88 1.06
C PHE A 373 -23.08 6.62 0.20
N PRO A 374 -23.95 6.67 -0.83
CA PRO A 374 -24.37 5.49 -1.59
C PRO A 374 -23.24 4.77 -2.32
N LYS A 375 -22.18 5.49 -2.74
CA LYS A 375 -21.00 4.89 -3.39
C LYS A 375 -20.21 4.01 -2.43
N ILE A 376 -19.94 4.51 -1.22
CA ILE A 376 -19.25 3.78 -0.15
C ILE A 376 -20.11 2.57 0.28
N LEU A 377 -21.42 2.78 0.47
CA LEU A 377 -22.35 1.73 0.86
C LEU A 377 -22.44 0.60 -0.18
N ALA A 378 -22.26 0.91 -1.48
CA ALA A 378 -22.20 -0.11 -2.53
C ALA A 378 -20.96 -1.01 -2.38
N GLY A 379 -19.80 -0.44 -2.04
CA GLY A 379 -18.57 -1.20 -1.76
C GLY A 379 -18.72 -2.11 -0.54
N ILE A 380 -19.33 -1.60 0.54
CA ILE A 380 -19.62 -2.37 1.75
C ILE A 380 -20.56 -3.55 1.44
N LYS A 381 -21.68 -3.30 0.76
CA LYS A 381 -22.64 -4.36 0.40
C LYS A 381 -22.00 -5.44 -0.47
N ALA A 382 -21.15 -5.05 -1.42
CA ALA A 382 -20.44 -6.01 -2.25
C ALA A 382 -19.49 -6.90 -1.43
N LEU A 383 -18.83 -6.37 -0.38
CA LEU A 383 -18.04 -7.20 0.54
C LEU A 383 -18.92 -8.20 1.31
N GLU A 384 -20.07 -7.74 1.83
CA GLU A 384 -21.01 -8.59 2.55
C GLU A 384 -21.57 -9.70 1.64
N GLU A 385 -21.88 -9.38 0.38
CA GLU A 385 -22.34 -10.35 -0.64
C GLU A 385 -21.27 -11.40 -0.98
N GLN A 386 -19.98 -11.05 -0.86
CA GLN A 386 -18.86 -12.01 -0.96
C GLN A 386 -18.68 -12.86 0.30
N GLY A 387 -19.49 -12.64 1.33
CA GLY A 387 -19.49 -13.38 2.59
C GLY A 387 -18.51 -12.84 3.62
N PHE A 388 -18.13 -11.56 3.53
CA PHE A 388 -17.32 -10.85 4.51
C PHE A 388 -18.19 -9.81 5.24
N PRO A 389 -18.74 -10.12 6.42
CA PRO A 389 -19.45 -9.13 7.23
C PRO A 389 -18.57 -7.93 7.54
N VAL A 390 -19.15 -6.73 7.45
CA VAL A 390 -18.45 -5.47 7.71
C VAL A 390 -19.14 -4.75 8.86
N VAL A 391 -18.35 -4.24 9.80
CA VAL A 391 -18.82 -3.41 10.91
C VAL A 391 -18.21 -2.02 10.76
N ILE A 392 -19.04 -0.99 10.86
CA ILE A 392 -18.63 0.40 10.66
C ILE A 392 -18.87 1.14 11.97
N LYS A 393 -17.80 1.74 12.51
CA LYS A 393 -17.82 2.35 13.83
C LYS A 393 -17.31 3.79 13.76
N ASP A 394 -17.96 4.65 14.54
CA ASP A 394 -17.49 6.01 14.77
C ASP A 394 -16.32 5.96 15.76
N ALA A 395 -15.12 6.29 15.27
CA ALA A 395 -13.88 6.26 16.03
C ALA A 395 -13.51 7.66 16.57
N SER A 396 -14.43 8.62 16.55
CA SER A 396 -14.18 10.00 17.00
C SER A 396 -14.02 10.16 18.51
N LEU A 397 -14.31 9.12 19.29
CA LEU A 397 -14.31 9.14 20.75
C LEU A 397 -15.23 10.24 21.30
N GLY A 398 -16.47 10.27 20.82
CA GLY A 398 -17.49 11.25 21.22
C GLY A 398 -17.34 12.61 20.52
N GLY A 399 -16.97 12.59 19.23
CA GLY A 399 -16.84 13.79 18.40
C GLY A 399 -15.57 14.61 18.66
N GLN A 400 -14.55 14.02 19.29
CA GLN A 400 -13.28 14.70 19.59
C GLN A 400 -12.30 14.65 18.43
N PHE A 401 -12.31 13.55 17.66
CA PHE A 401 -11.35 13.30 16.60
C PHE A 401 -12.02 12.97 15.26
N PRO A 402 -11.44 13.37 14.13
CA PRO A 402 -12.01 13.14 12.80
C PRO A 402 -11.64 11.74 12.26
N VAL A 403 -12.00 10.67 12.99
CA VAL A 403 -11.56 9.29 12.70
C VAL A 403 -12.75 8.34 12.55
N MET A 404 -12.70 7.52 11.50
CA MET A 404 -13.64 6.46 11.19
C MET A 404 -12.97 5.09 11.25
N ASN A 405 -13.76 4.05 11.53
CA ASN A 405 -13.34 2.66 11.45
C ASN A 405 -14.26 1.83 10.55
N VAL A 406 -13.64 1.00 9.69
CA VAL A 406 -14.29 -0.05 8.91
C VAL A 406 -13.58 -1.35 9.23
N THR A 407 -14.33 -2.31 9.78
CA THR A 407 -13.79 -3.59 10.23
C THR A 407 -14.41 -4.73 9.44
N LEU A 408 -13.58 -5.53 8.77
CA LEU A 408 -13.99 -6.71 8.02
C LEU A 408 -13.79 -7.98 8.82
N MET A 409 -14.81 -8.83 8.85
CA MET A 409 -14.77 -10.15 9.47
C MET A 409 -14.72 -11.25 8.40
N ASN A 410 -13.89 -12.27 8.61
CA ASN A 410 -13.85 -13.45 7.74
C ASN A 410 -14.46 -14.66 8.46
N PRO A 411 -15.71 -15.04 8.18
CA PRO A 411 -16.38 -16.15 8.87
C PRO A 411 -15.72 -17.52 8.63
N LYS A 412 -14.89 -17.66 7.59
CA LYS A 412 -14.21 -18.94 7.28
C LYS A 412 -13.04 -19.19 8.23
N THR A 413 -12.32 -18.14 8.60
CA THR A 413 -11.11 -18.23 9.44
C THR A 413 -11.35 -17.73 10.87
N GLY A 414 -12.40 -16.92 11.08
CA GLY A 414 -12.63 -16.15 12.30
C GLY A 414 -11.72 -14.92 12.43
N GLY A 415 -10.95 -14.60 11.38
CA GLY A 415 -10.06 -13.45 11.35
C GLY A 415 -10.81 -12.13 11.24
N VAL A 416 -10.25 -11.06 11.79
CA VAL A 416 -10.83 -9.72 11.74
C VAL A 416 -9.80 -8.64 11.45
N PHE A 417 -10.10 -7.76 10.49
CA PHE A 417 -9.22 -6.71 10.02
C PHE A 417 -9.87 -5.35 10.26
N ALA A 418 -9.31 -4.58 11.20
CA ALA A 418 -9.82 -3.27 11.58
C ALA A 418 -9.02 -2.17 10.87
N SER A 419 -9.63 -1.58 9.85
CA SER A 419 -9.08 -0.42 9.13
C SER A 419 -9.54 0.87 9.78
N PHE A 420 -8.67 1.87 9.82
CA PHE A 420 -8.98 3.21 10.32
C PHE A 420 -8.67 4.23 9.23
N GLY A 421 -9.46 5.29 9.17
CA GLY A 421 -9.26 6.38 8.24
C GLY A 421 -9.62 7.70 8.91
N ALA A 422 -8.81 8.73 8.68
CA ALA A 422 -9.09 10.06 9.20
C ALA A 422 -9.13 11.11 8.10
N HIS A 423 -10.02 12.08 8.27
CA HIS A 423 -10.16 13.29 7.47
C HIS A 423 -11.20 14.21 8.15
N PRO A 424 -11.08 15.56 8.08
CA PRO A 424 -12.08 16.47 8.64
C PRO A 424 -13.53 16.19 8.21
N SER A 425 -13.71 15.76 6.96
CA SER A 425 -14.99 15.25 6.44
C SER A 425 -15.22 13.78 6.82
N LEU A 426 -16.38 13.50 7.41
CA LEU A 426 -16.82 12.15 7.78
C LEU A 426 -16.91 11.22 6.56
N GLU A 427 -17.40 11.72 5.42
CA GLU A 427 -17.47 10.95 4.17
C GLU A 427 -16.09 10.49 3.73
N VAL A 428 -15.14 11.42 3.68
CA VAL A 428 -13.77 11.14 3.24
C VAL A 428 -13.05 10.22 4.22
N ALA A 429 -13.22 10.40 5.53
CA ALA A 429 -12.64 9.51 6.54
C ALA A 429 -13.18 8.07 6.41
N LEU A 430 -14.48 7.91 6.16
CA LEU A 430 -15.12 6.62 5.93
C LEU A 430 -14.63 5.97 4.62
N GLU A 431 -14.53 6.74 3.53
CA GLU A 431 -14.00 6.27 2.24
C GLU A 431 -12.56 5.80 2.38
N ARG A 432 -11.70 6.58 3.06
CA ARG A 432 -10.30 6.24 3.32
C ARG A 432 -10.16 4.96 4.12
N SER A 433 -11.00 4.76 5.15
CA SER A 433 -11.01 3.53 5.93
C SER A 433 -11.41 2.32 5.10
N LEU A 434 -12.43 2.45 4.24
CA LEU A 434 -12.87 1.37 3.34
C LEU A 434 -11.85 1.05 2.24
N THR A 435 -11.24 2.07 1.63
CA THR A 435 -10.28 1.87 0.54
C THR A 435 -8.95 1.29 1.05
N GLU A 436 -8.50 1.70 2.24
CA GLU A 436 -7.36 1.10 2.93
C GLU A 436 -7.57 -0.38 3.23
N LEU A 437 -8.80 -0.75 3.60
CA LEU A 437 -9.16 -2.14 3.94
C LEU A 437 -8.78 -3.14 2.83
N LEU A 438 -8.85 -2.72 1.57
CA LEU A 438 -8.65 -3.55 0.39
C LEU A 438 -7.38 -3.22 -0.41
N GLN A 439 -6.57 -2.24 0.04
CA GLN A 439 -5.38 -1.82 -0.68
C GLN A 439 -4.38 -2.97 -0.83
N GLY A 440 -4.01 -3.31 -2.07
CA GLY A 440 -3.03 -4.37 -2.34
C GLY A 440 -3.46 -5.78 -1.95
N ARG A 441 -4.70 -5.99 -1.48
CA ARG A 441 -5.22 -7.29 -1.02
C ARG A 441 -6.05 -8.00 -2.08
N SER A 442 -6.17 -9.32 -1.95
CA SER A 442 -7.13 -10.15 -2.68
C SER A 442 -8.06 -10.80 -1.67
N PHE A 443 -9.21 -11.33 -2.11
CA PHE A 443 -10.09 -12.06 -1.20
C PHE A 443 -9.40 -13.29 -0.59
N GLU A 444 -8.47 -13.93 -1.31
CA GLU A 444 -7.64 -15.00 -0.79
C GLU A 444 -6.69 -14.51 0.31
N GLY A 445 -6.08 -13.32 0.14
CA GLY A 445 -5.19 -12.72 1.13
C GLY A 445 -5.91 -12.32 2.43
N LEU A 446 -7.24 -12.18 2.41
CA LEU A 446 -8.04 -11.96 3.63
C LEU A 446 -8.18 -13.22 4.50
N ASN A 447 -7.61 -14.36 4.11
CA ASN A 447 -7.62 -15.56 4.96
C ASN A 447 -6.51 -15.55 6.02
N ASP A 448 -5.47 -14.74 5.85
CA ASP A 448 -4.30 -14.69 6.75
C ASP A 448 -4.48 -13.71 7.93
N ILE A 449 -5.69 -13.17 8.10
CA ILE A 449 -6.00 -12.21 9.16
C ILE A 449 -6.17 -12.92 10.52
N LYS A 450 -5.58 -12.35 11.57
CA LYS A 450 -5.61 -12.91 12.93
C LYS A 450 -7.02 -12.84 13.55
N LYS A 451 -7.30 -13.79 14.45
CA LYS A 451 -8.53 -13.82 15.25
C LYS A 451 -8.46 -12.76 16.37
N PRO A 452 -9.58 -12.13 16.74
CA PRO A 452 -9.64 -11.29 17.94
C PRO A 452 -9.40 -12.12 19.21
N THR A 453 -8.99 -11.44 20.29
CA THR A 453 -8.57 -12.07 21.55
C THR A 453 -9.20 -11.40 22.78
N PHE A 454 -9.33 -12.13 23.88
CA PHE A 454 -9.66 -11.58 25.21
C PHE A 454 -8.41 -11.31 26.05
N ASN A 455 -7.21 -11.65 25.53
CA ASN A 455 -5.96 -11.46 26.26
C ASN A 455 -5.50 -9.99 26.16
N SER A 456 -5.82 -9.19 27.19
CA SER A 456 -5.39 -7.80 27.30
C SER A 456 -3.88 -7.60 27.25
N PHE A 457 -3.07 -8.59 27.64
CA PHE A 457 -1.60 -8.49 27.51
C PHE A 457 -1.21 -8.49 26.02
N ALA A 458 -1.69 -9.47 25.25
CA ALA A 458 -1.40 -9.55 23.81
C ALA A 458 -1.87 -8.30 23.03
N ILE A 459 -2.95 -7.65 23.48
CA ILE A 459 -3.45 -6.41 22.86
C ILE A 459 -2.51 -5.22 23.14
N LYS A 460 -1.92 -5.16 24.34
CA LYS A 460 -1.08 -4.05 24.81
C LYS A 460 0.41 -4.25 24.56
N GLU A 461 0.81 -5.42 24.05
CA GLU A 461 2.20 -5.67 23.67
C GLU A 461 2.64 -4.63 22.61
N PRO A 462 3.82 -4.00 22.77
CA PRO A 462 4.33 -3.04 21.79
C PRO A 462 4.35 -3.56 20.35
N GLU A 463 4.72 -4.84 20.19
CA GLU A 463 4.77 -5.51 18.87
C GLU A 463 3.40 -5.53 18.19
N ASN A 464 2.30 -5.63 18.95
CA ASN A 464 0.95 -5.57 18.38
C ASN A 464 0.70 -4.22 17.71
N PHE A 465 1.19 -3.12 18.29
CA PHE A 465 1.07 -1.80 17.68
C PHE A 465 1.95 -1.65 16.43
N VAL A 466 3.12 -2.29 16.42
CA VAL A 466 4.01 -2.35 15.25
C VAL A 466 3.33 -3.12 14.10
N GLU A 467 2.78 -4.31 14.37
CA GLU A 467 2.00 -5.07 13.38
C GLU A 467 0.79 -4.26 12.87
N HIS A 468 0.11 -3.54 13.77
CA HIS A 468 -0.98 -2.65 13.38
C HIS A 468 -0.54 -1.46 12.52
N PHE A 469 0.69 -0.98 12.71
CA PHE A 469 1.27 0.12 11.93
C PHE A 469 1.73 -0.35 10.54
N ILE A 470 2.41 -1.50 10.46
CA ILE A 470 3.00 -2.01 9.21
C ILE A 470 1.93 -2.44 8.21
N ASP A 471 0.98 -3.28 8.64
CA ASP A 471 0.02 -3.89 7.70
C ASP A 471 -1.36 -4.17 8.32
N SER A 472 -1.63 -3.67 9.53
CA SER A 472 -2.89 -3.89 10.25
C SER A 472 -3.18 -5.37 10.58
N SER A 473 -2.16 -6.22 10.63
CA SER A 473 -2.30 -7.66 10.96
C SER A 473 -2.31 -7.96 12.46
N GLY A 474 -2.14 -6.95 13.31
CA GLY A 474 -2.19 -7.07 14.76
C GLY A 474 -3.54 -7.59 15.27
N VAL A 475 -3.56 -8.10 16.50
CA VAL A 475 -4.77 -8.58 17.16
C VAL A 475 -5.57 -7.43 17.77
N ILE A 476 -6.90 -7.60 17.82
CA ILE A 476 -7.84 -6.67 18.45
C ILE A 476 -8.66 -7.39 19.53
N SER A 477 -9.23 -6.61 20.47
CA SER A 477 -10.06 -7.16 21.54
C SER A 477 -11.41 -7.65 21.01
N TRP A 478 -11.91 -8.76 21.56
CA TRP A 478 -13.31 -9.16 21.35
C TRP A 478 -14.31 -8.11 21.86
N LYS A 479 -13.92 -7.27 22.83
CA LYS A 479 -14.77 -6.17 23.33
C LYS A 479 -15.15 -5.19 22.23
N PHE A 480 -14.31 -5.03 21.20
CA PHE A 480 -14.56 -4.17 20.07
C PHE A 480 -15.92 -4.43 19.40
N PHE A 481 -16.44 -5.66 19.46
CA PHE A 481 -17.72 -6.08 18.87
C PHE A 481 -18.89 -6.08 19.87
N SER A 482 -18.72 -5.51 21.06
CA SER A 482 -19.79 -5.42 22.06
C SER A 482 -20.89 -4.44 21.62
N GLU A 483 -22.14 -4.77 21.92
CA GLU A 483 -23.29 -3.87 21.75
C GLU A 483 -23.25 -2.69 22.73
N LYS A 484 -22.63 -2.88 23.91
CA LYS A 484 -22.42 -1.82 24.88
C LYS A 484 -21.13 -1.08 24.52
N TYR A 485 -21.27 0.14 24.03
CA TYR A 485 -20.18 1.04 23.65
C TYR A 485 -19.84 2.03 24.78
N ASP A 486 -18.60 2.55 24.75
CA ASP A 486 -18.07 3.49 25.75
C ASP A 486 -18.35 4.96 25.41
N TYR A 487 -18.67 5.24 24.13
CA TYR A 487 -18.99 6.58 23.61
C TYR A 487 -20.29 6.53 22.80
N GLU A 488 -21.12 7.56 22.89
CA GLU A 488 -22.26 7.73 21.99
C GLU A 488 -21.79 8.09 20.59
N PHE A 489 -22.53 7.62 19.57
CA PHE A 489 -22.29 8.00 18.17
C PHE A 489 -22.41 9.52 18.01
N CYS A 490 -21.49 10.12 17.26
CA CYS A 490 -21.51 11.51 16.88
C CYS A 490 -21.51 11.63 15.35
N ASP A 491 -22.49 12.34 14.80
CA ASP A 491 -22.51 12.72 13.38
C ASP A 491 -21.66 14.00 13.19
N TRP A 492 -20.35 13.84 13.32
CA TRP A 492 -19.38 14.94 13.34
C TRP A 492 -19.05 15.44 11.93
N ASP A 493 -18.63 16.70 11.85
CA ASP A 493 -18.13 17.32 10.62
C ASP A 493 -17.17 18.45 10.98
N PHE A 494 -15.91 18.30 10.56
CA PHE A 494 -14.86 19.31 10.70
C PHE A 494 -14.46 19.91 9.36
N SER A 495 -15.20 19.60 8.29
CA SER A 495 -14.86 19.99 6.92
C SER A 495 -14.94 21.50 6.69
N GLY A 496 -14.15 21.97 5.74
CA GLY A 496 -14.05 23.39 5.38
C GLY A 496 -13.11 23.59 4.21
N THR A 497 -12.54 24.79 4.08
CA THR A 497 -11.36 24.95 3.22
C THR A 497 -10.14 24.29 3.87
N ASN A 498 -9.13 23.90 3.08
CA ASN A 498 -7.88 23.34 3.62
C ASN A 498 -7.21 24.23 4.68
N GLU A 499 -7.39 25.56 4.61
CA GLU A 499 -6.96 26.50 5.66
C GLU A 499 -7.73 26.29 6.97
N GLN A 500 -9.07 26.29 6.92
CA GLN A 500 -9.94 26.09 8.08
C GLN A 500 -9.77 24.70 8.70
N GLU A 501 -9.62 23.69 7.86
CA GLU A 501 -9.38 22.31 8.28
C GLU A 501 -8.03 22.20 9.00
N CYS A 502 -6.96 22.76 8.44
CA CYS A 502 -5.65 22.77 9.07
C CYS A 502 -5.68 23.50 10.43
N GLU A 503 -6.33 24.67 10.51
CA GLU A 503 -6.51 25.40 11.76
C GLU A 503 -7.28 24.60 12.81
N THR A 504 -8.33 23.89 12.39
CA THR A 504 -9.16 23.06 13.27
C THR A 504 -8.36 21.89 13.84
N LEU A 505 -7.61 21.18 12.99
CA LEU A 505 -6.78 20.06 13.41
C LEU A 505 -5.64 20.48 14.35
N LEU A 506 -4.97 21.60 14.05
CA LEU A 506 -3.96 22.17 14.95
C LEU A 506 -4.53 22.63 16.28
N LYS A 507 -5.76 23.17 16.28
CA LYS A 507 -6.46 23.55 17.50
C LYS A 507 -6.72 22.34 18.40
N ILE A 508 -7.10 21.18 17.83
CA ILE A 508 -7.27 19.94 18.61
C ILE A 508 -5.96 19.57 19.32
N LEU A 509 -4.82 19.58 18.62
CA LEU A 509 -3.50 19.30 19.22
C LEU A 509 -3.16 20.31 20.32
N LYS A 510 -3.39 21.60 20.08
CA LYS A 510 -3.18 22.66 21.07
C LYS A 510 -4.02 22.47 22.32
N ASP A 511 -5.31 22.14 22.17
CA ASP A 511 -6.23 21.91 23.29
C ASP A 511 -5.83 20.65 24.09
N MET A 512 -5.17 19.68 23.45
CA MET A 512 -4.55 18.51 24.10
C MET A 512 -3.19 18.80 24.75
N GLY A 513 -2.64 20.01 24.58
CA GLY A 513 -1.29 20.36 25.05
C GLY A 513 -0.18 19.62 24.29
N LYS A 514 -0.39 19.32 23.01
CA LYS A 514 0.60 18.71 22.12
C LYS A 514 1.19 19.77 21.20
N GLU A 515 2.51 19.91 21.24
CA GLU A 515 3.29 20.67 20.26
C GLU A 515 3.47 19.90 18.96
#